data_AF-A0A920B3A8-F1
#
_entry.id   AF-A0A920B3A8-F1
#
_cell.length_a   1.000
_cell.length_b   1.000
_cell.length_c   1.000
_cell.angle_alpha   90.00
_cell.angle_beta   90.00
_cell.angle_gamma   90.00
#
_symmetry.space_group_name_H-M   'P 1'
#
loop_
_entity.id
_entity.type
_entity.pdbx_description
1 polymer ?
#
loop_
_entity_poly.entity_id
_entity_poly.type
_entity_poly.pdbx_seq_one_letter_code
_entity_poly.pdbx_strand_id
1 'polypeptide(L)' 'MGQLSSFLHLSRSNVRRAERSIIELNDKEKVSTDIIKYVNRLSDFLFVAARFENKKDGDILWIPNKN' A
#
# COMPACT_ATOMS: atom_id res chain seq x y z
N MET A 1 15.66 -7.97 0.28
CA MET A 1 14.31 -7.62 -0.23
C MET A 1 14.28 -7.93 -1.70
N GLY A 2 13.49 -8.93 -2.10
CA GLY A 2 13.36 -9.33 -3.50
C GLY A 2 12.78 -8.22 -4.39
N GLN A 3 13.14 -8.22 -5.68
CA GLN A 3 12.70 -7.21 -6.67
C GLN A 3 11.17 -7.08 -6.73
N LEU A 4 10.45 -8.20 -6.67
CA LEU A 4 8.99 -8.22 -6.66
C LEU A 4 8.39 -7.59 -5.39
N SER A 5 8.94 -7.89 -4.21
CA SER A 5 8.53 -7.25 -2.95
C SER A 5 8.68 -5.73 -3.05
N SER A 6 9.80 -5.25 -3.58
CA SER A 6 10.03 -3.80 -3.79
C SER A 6 8.97 -3.17 -4.71
N PHE A 7 8.61 -3.84 -5.81
CA PHE A 7 7.55 -3.37 -6.71
C PHE A 7 6.16 -3.39 -6.06
N LEU A 8 5.89 -4.35 -5.18
CA LEU A 8 4.64 -4.40 -4.40
C LEU A 8 4.57 -3.24 -3.38
N HIS A 9 5.67 -2.92 -2.70
CA HIS A 9 5.73 -1.74 -1.83
C HIS A 9 5.61 -0.42 -2.59
N LEU A 10 6.17 -0.33 -3.81
CA LEU A 10 6.00 0.83 -4.69
C LEU A 10 4.54 0.97 -5.13
N SER A 11 3.92 -0.13 -5.58
CA SER A 11 2.50 -0.18 -5.96
C SER A 11 1.60 0.24 -4.81
N ARG A 12 1.90 -0.22 -3.58
CA ARG A 12 1.19 0.21 -2.36
C ARG A 12 1.24 1.73 -2.16
N SER A 13 2.41 2.34 -2.39
CA SER A 13 2.58 3.80 -2.29
C SER A 13 1.77 4.54 -3.35
N ASN A 14 1.66 3.98 -4.55
CA ASN A 14 0.81 4.52 -5.62
C ASN A 14 -0.69 4.41 -5.27
N VAL A 15 -1.14 3.27 -4.73
CA VAL A 15 -2.52 3.08 -4.25
C VAL A 15 -2.87 4.06 -3.13
N ARG A 16 -1.97 4.26 -2.17
CA ARG A 16 -2.12 5.28 -1.11
C ARG A 16 -2.25 6.70 -1.66
N ARG A 17 -1.57 7.02 -2.76
CA ARG A 17 -1.69 8.31 -3.44
C ARG A 17 -3.06 8.45 -4.10
N ALA A 18 -3.49 7.41 -4.82
CA ALA A 18 -4.80 7.37 -5.45
C ALA A 18 -5.95 7.49 -4.44
N GLU A 19 -5.84 6.83 -3.27
CA GLU A 19 -6.81 6.96 -2.18
C GLU A 19 -6.99 8.41 -1.74
N ARG A 20 -5.90 9.16 -1.53
CA ARG A 20 -5.99 10.58 -1.16
C ARG A 20 -6.70 11.40 -2.23
N SER A 21 -6.37 11.19 -3.51
CA SER A 21 -7.07 11.86 -4.61
C SER A 21 -8.55 11.48 -4.70
N ILE A 22 -8.92 10.25 -4.36
CA ILE A 22 -10.32 9.80 -4.31
C ILE A 22 -11.05 10.47 -3.15
N ILE A 23 -10.42 10.62 -1.98
CA ILE A 23 -11.02 11.34 -0.85
C ILE A 23 -11.20 12.82 -1.19
N GLU A 24 -10.19 13.47 -1.77
CA GLU A 24 -10.29 14.86 -2.25
C GLU A 24 -11.38 15.04 -3.32
N LEU A 25 -11.58 14.04 -4.18
CA LEU A 25 -12.68 14.03 -5.14
C LEU A 25 -14.03 13.87 -4.43
N ASN A 26 -14.11 12.96 -3.45
CA ASN A 26 -15.33 12.70 -2.70
C ASN A 26 -15.88 13.94 -1.98
N ASP A 27 -15.02 14.87 -1.59
CA ASP A 27 -15.40 16.16 -1.01
C ASP A 27 -16.08 17.11 -2.02
N LYS A 28 -15.82 16.93 -3.33
CA LYS A 28 -16.37 17.74 -4.42
C LYS A 28 -17.55 17.05 -5.12
N GLU A 29 -17.45 15.75 -5.32
CA GLU A 29 -18.43 14.91 -5.99
C GLU A 29 -18.48 13.56 -5.28
N LYS A 30 -19.67 13.12 -4.87
CA LYS A 30 -19.83 11.89 -4.09
C LYS A 30 -19.26 10.69 -4.85
N VAL A 31 -18.22 10.07 -4.32
CA VAL A 31 -17.68 8.82 -4.82
C VAL A 31 -18.37 7.65 -4.11
N SER A 32 -18.55 6.53 -4.81
CA SER A 32 -19.08 5.31 -4.18
C SER A 32 -18.20 4.89 -2.99
N THR A 33 -18.86 4.63 -1.86
CA THR A 33 -18.18 4.15 -0.65
C THR A 33 -17.47 2.82 -0.86
N ASP A 34 -17.92 2.01 -1.82
CA ASP A 34 -17.29 0.72 -2.12
C ASP A 34 -15.94 0.89 -2.81
N ILE A 35 -15.78 1.93 -3.64
CA ILE A 35 -14.50 2.28 -4.26
C ILE A 35 -13.50 2.70 -3.19
N ILE A 36 -13.92 3.57 -2.26
CA ILE A 36 -13.07 4.04 -1.16
C ILE A 36 -12.62 2.85 -0.29
N LYS A 37 -13.55 1.98 0.10
CA LYS A 37 -13.24 0.75 0.86
C LYS A 37 -12.31 -0.18 0.09
N TYR A 38 -12.54 -0.37 -1.21
CA TYR A 38 -11.72 -1.24 -2.04
C TYR A 38 -10.27 -0.75 -2.13
N VAL A 39 -10.05 0.53 -2.43
CA VAL A 39 -8.70 1.11 -2.52
C VAL A 39 -7.99 1.04 -1.16
N ASN A 40 -8.73 1.23 -0.07
CA ASN A 40 -8.21 1.05 1.28
C ASN A 40 -7.76 -0.40 1.55
N ARG A 41 -8.52 -1.42 1.11
CA ARG A 41 -8.12 -2.84 1.26
C ARG A 41 -7.02 -3.27 0.30
N LEU A 42 -6.99 -2.73 -0.91
CA LEU A 42 -6.01 -3.07 -1.93
C LEU A 42 -4.58 -2.81 -1.44
N SER A 43 -4.35 -1.71 -0.74
CA SER A 43 -3.04 -1.44 -0.17
C SER A 43 -2.60 -2.39 0.94
N ASP A 44 -3.56 -2.88 1.74
CA ASP A 44 -3.29 -3.79 2.86
C ASP A 44 -2.90 -5.13 2.26
N PHE A 45 -3.64 -5.54 1.22
CA PHE A 45 -3.28 -6.67 0.40
C PHE A 45 -1.88 -6.53 -0.21
N LEU A 46 -1.53 -5.38 -0.81
CA LEU A 46 -0.20 -5.17 -1.38
C LEU A 46 0.92 -5.23 -0.32
N PHE A 47 0.66 -4.77 0.91
CA PHE A 47 1.60 -4.92 2.02
C PHE A 47 1.78 -6.40 2.40
N VAL A 48 0.69 -7.16 2.56
CA VAL A 48 0.75 -8.59 2.89
C VAL A 48 1.42 -9.39 1.76
N ALA A 49 1.09 -9.09 0.50
CA ALA A 49 1.70 -9.71 -0.68
C ALA A 49 3.21 -9.44 -0.72
N ALA A 50 3.64 -8.20 -0.43
CA ALA A 50 5.06 -7.85 -0.43
C ALA A 50 5.85 -8.63 0.63
N ARG A 51 5.27 -8.85 1.82
CA ARG A 51 5.86 -9.66 2.89
C ARG A 51 5.82 -11.15 2.59
N PHE A 52 4.76 -11.62 1.93
CA PHE A 52 4.64 -13.01 1.51
C PHE A 52 5.73 -13.37 0.50
N GLU A 53 5.95 -12.52 -0.51
CA GLU A 53 7.04 -12.68 -1.48
C GLU A 53 8.41 -12.66 -0.81
N ASN A 54 8.58 -11.77 0.18
CA ASN A 54 9.85 -11.60 0.88
C ASN A 54 10.06 -12.60 2.04
N LYS A 55 9.18 -13.60 2.19
CA LYS A 55 9.21 -14.56 3.31
C LYS A 55 10.49 -15.41 3.35
N LYS A 56 11.09 -15.70 2.19
CA LYS A 56 12.35 -16.46 2.10
C LYS A 56 13.58 -15.64 2.51
N ASP A 57 13.59 -14.36 2.15
CA ASP A 57 14.74 -13.46 2.39
C ASP A 57 14.63 -12.73 3.74
N GLY A 58 13.44 -12.71 4.34
CA GLY A 58 13.14 -11.97 5.56
C GLY A 58 12.82 -10.49 5.29
N ASP A 59 11.94 -9.92 6.11
CA ASP A 59 11.57 -8.50 6.03
C ASP A 59 12.67 -7.60 6.59
N ILE A 60 12.86 -6.43 5.97
CA ILE A 60 13.73 -5.39 6.51
C ILE A 60 13.03 -4.76 7.71
N LEU A 61 13.46 -5.15 8.91
CA LEU A 61 12.96 -4.58 10.14
C LEU A 61 13.54 -3.18 10.35
N TRP A 62 12.67 -2.24 10.71
CA TRP A 62 13.10 -0.94 11.20
C TRP A 62 13.73 -1.11 12.58
N ILE A 63 14.92 -0.53 12.78
CA ILE A 63 15.65 -0.56 14.05
C ILE A 63 15.61 0.85 14.66
N PRO A 64 14.96 1.05 15.82
CA PRO A 64 14.95 2.35 16.49
C PRO A 64 16.37 2.82 16.84
N ASN A 65 16.64 4.12 16.71
CA ASN A 65 17.91 4.79 17.05
C ASN A 65 19.14 4.36 16.22
N LYS A 66 18.94 3.78 15.04
CA LYS A 66 20.03 3.47 14.11
C LYS A 66 20.21 4.65 13.13
N ASN A 67 21.04 5.62 13.50
CA ASN A 67 21.52 6.71 12.65
C ASN A 67 23.04 6.80 12.75
#